data_AF-A0A8H7YNS8-F1
#
_entry.id   AF-A0A8H7YNS8-F1
#
_cell.length_a   1.000
_cell.length_b   1.000
_cell.length_c   1.000
_cell.angle_alpha   90.00
_cell.angle_beta   90.00
_cell.angle_gamma   90.00
#
_symmetry.space_group_name_H-M   'P 1'
#
loop_
_entity.id
_entity.type
_entity.pdbx_description
1 polymer ?
#
loop_
_entity_poly.entity_id
_entity_poly.type
_entity_poly.pdbx_seq_one_letter_code
_entity_poly.pdbx_strand_id
1 'polypeptide(L)'
;MKLSFCSRGKVLIIWLTMLDELGYTVPVLDVNLQKAREVFETNFISVIAMCQEFAPLIIKAKGTIVQIGSVAGIIPYVFGGVYNASKAALHSLSDSLRVELAPFGVQVTTIITGGVKSNIARTAHTLPETSLYQPVKAEYARRIGHSQEGALSNEAYARTVVTQILYGSAPLRWIRWLLLWPFGGRGIRRSGKYVWAGNRSTLLWFLNCGWTWFGLIQWWMARTFNLWKLKK
;
A
#
# COMPACT_ATOMS: atom_id res chain seq x y z
N MET A 1 -1.00 11.40 -14.05
CA MET A 1 -2.08 11.23 -13.06
C MET A 1 -3.25 10.46 -13.69
N LYS A 2 -3.69 9.32 -13.14
CA LYS A 2 -4.84 8.58 -13.68
C LYS A 2 -5.83 8.26 -12.57
N LEU A 3 -6.83 9.11 -12.43
CA LEU A 3 -7.98 8.86 -11.55
C LEU A 3 -8.91 7.89 -12.28
N SER A 4 -9.14 6.71 -11.72
CA SER A 4 -10.12 5.76 -12.26
C SER A 4 -11.33 5.71 -11.34
N PHE A 5 -12.45 6.25 -11.83
CA PHE A 5 -13.73 6.21 -11.14
C PHE A 5 -14.48 4.95 -11.58
N CYS A 6 -14.74 4.01 -10.66
CA CYS A 6 -15.62 2.87 -10.93
C CYS A 6 -16.98 3.11 -10.27
N SER A 7 -18.01 3.45 -11.06
CA SER A 7 -19.32 3.88 -10.55
C SER A 7 -20.41 2.79 -10.53
N ARG A 8 -20.08 1.50 -10.44
CA ARG A 8 -21.12 0.46 -10.27
C ARG A 8 -21.53 0.28 -8.81
N GLY A 9 -22.45 1.13 -8.38
CA GLY A 9 -23.27 0.96 -7.18
C GLY A 9 -22.57 1.34 -5.87
N LYS A 10 -22.55 2.66 -5.59
CA LYS A 10 -22.23 3.27 -4.28
C LYS A 10 -20.79 3.06 -3.73
N VAL A 11 -19.77 2.99 -4.58
CA VAL A 11 -18.36 2.97 -4.10
C VAL A 11 -17.51 3.91 -4.96
N LEU A 12 -17.23 5.11 -4.45
CA LEU A 12 -16.18 5.95 -5.01
C LEU A 12 -14.84 5.34 -4.58
N ILE A 13 -14.08 4.81 -5.53
CA ILE A 13 -12.72 4.32 -5.30
C ILE A 13 -11.75 5.38 -5.78
N ILE A 14 -10.98 5.95 -4.87
CA ILE A 14 -9.85 6.81 -5.25
C ILE A 14 -8.60 5.94 -5.21
N TRP A 15 -8.09 5.65 -6.41
CA TRP A 15 -6.78 5.03 -6.58
C TRP A 15 -5.73 6.13 -6.46
N LEU A 16 -5.06 6.16 -5.31
CA LEU A 16 -3.90 7.02 -5.13
C LEU A 16 -2.68 6.24 -5.63
N THR A 17 -2.61 6.06 -6.95
CA THR A 17 -1.40 5.65 -7.66
C THR A 17 -0.82 6.88 -8.33
N MET A 18 0.35 7.32 -7.88
CA MET A 18 1.26 8.00 -8.80
C MET A 18 1.71 6.94 -9.81
N LEU A 19 1.38 7.14 -11.08
CA LEU A 19 1.89 6.31 -12.18
C LEU A 19 3.43 6.32 -12.26
N ASP A 20 4.05 7.27 -11.56
CA ASP A 20 5.48 7.50 -11.47
C ASP A 20 5.95 7.36 -10.01
N GLU A 21 5.58 6.28 -9.32
CA GLU A 21 6.23 5.95 -8.04
C GLU A 21 7.76 5.97 -8.25
N LEU A 22 8.44 6.83 -7.50
CA LEU A 22 9.89 6.92 -7.60
C LEU A 22 10.49 5.77 -6.80
N GLY A 23 10.92 4.74 -7.54
CA GLY A 23 11.91 3.81 -7.06
C GLY A 23 13.22 4.55 -6.80
N TYR A 24 13.93 4.17 -5.74
CA TYR A 24 15.25 4.74 -5.45
C TYR A 24 16.13 3.69 -4.80
N THR A 25 16.93 3.03 -5.65
CA THR A 25 17.81 1.92 -5.26
C THR A 25 19.25 2.43 -5.16
N VAL A 26 19.61 2.99 -4.02
CA VAL A 26 20.95 3.48 -3.67
C VAL A 26 21.24 3.09 -2.21
N PRO A 27 22.47 2.67 -1.86
CA PRO A 27 22.85 2.51 -0.46
C PRO A 27 22.61 3.81 0.32
N VAL A 28 22.11 3.71 1.55
CA VAL A 28 21.67 4.89 2.33
C VAL A 28 22.77 5.93 2.51
N LEU A 29 24.02 5.49 2.65
CA LEU A 29 25.16 6.39 2.84
C LEU A 29 25.58 7.13 1.55
N ASP A 30 25.13 6.66 0.38
CA ASP A 30 25.42 7.27 -0.93
C ASP A 30 24.21 8.05 -1.50
N VAL A 31 23.17 8.23 -0.68
CA VAL A 31 21.93 8.88 -1.10
C VAL A 31 22.14 10.37 -1.38
N ASN A 32 21.66 10.81 -2.54
CA ASN A 32 21.48 12.23 -2.78
C ASN A 32 20.25 12.72 -2.00
N LEU A 33 20.45 13.65 -1.06
CA LEU A 33 19.39 14.14 -0.18
C LEU A 33 18.25 14.85 -0.94
N GLN A 34 18.56 15.56 -2.02
CA GLN A 34 17.53 16.19 -2.84
C GLN A 34 16.64 15.13 -3.50
N LYS A 35 17.24 14.07 -4.02
CA LYS A 35 16.49 12.95 -4.59
C LYS A 35 15.66 12.22 -3.54
N ALA A 36 16.19 12.07 -2.33
CA ALA A 36 15.44 11.49 -1.23
C ALA A 36 14.20 12.31 -0.86
N ARG A 37 14.29 13.64 -0.85
CA ARG A 37 13.13 14.51 -0.65
C ARG A 37 12.10 14.33 -1.75
N GLU A 38 12.50 14.29 -3.03
CA GLU A 38 11.58 14.04 -4.14
C GLU A 38 10.84 12.71 -4.01
N VAL A 39 11.51 11.66 -3.54
CA VAL A 39 10.90 10.34 -3.28
C VAL A 39 9.83 10.45 -2.20
N PHE A 40 10.10 11.14 -1.09
CA PHE A 40 9.10 11.35 -0.03
C PHE A 40 7.97 12.28 -0.47
N GLU A 41 8.28 13.33 -1.22
CA GLU A 41 7.29 14.24 -1.77
C GLU A 41 6.29 13.49 -2.65
N THR A 42 6.84 12.64 -3.53
CA THR A 42 6.06 11.81 -4.45
C THR A 42 5.29 10.72 -3.72
N ASN A 43 5.97 9.89 -2.92
CA ASN A 43 5.37 8.65 -2.40
C ASN A 43 4.54 8.86 -1.12
N PHE A 44 4.72 9.99 -0.42
CA PHE A 44 4.12 10.22 0.90
C PHE A 44 3.35 11.55 0.96
N ILE A 45 3.99 12.69 0.73
CA ILE A 45 3.36 14.01 0.89
C ILE A 45 2.20 14.20 -0.12
N SER A 46 2.41 13.81 -1.37
CA SER A 46 1.36 13.89 -2.40
C SER A 46 0.10 13.10 -2.04
N VAL A 47 0.24 11.97 -1.33
CA VAL A 47 -0.89 11.14 -0.89
C VAL A 47 -1.69 11.87 0.16
N ILE A 48 -1.03 12.55 1.11
CA ILE A 48 -1.70 13.40 2.10
C ILE A 48 -2.48 14.52 1.39
N ALA A 49 -1.83 15.23 0.47
CA ALA A 49 -2.45 16.32 -0.28
C ALA A 49 -3.70 15.84 -1.05
N MET A 50 -3.63 14.68 -1.71
CA MET A 50 -4.78 14.11 -2.39
C MET A 50 -5.89 13.67 -1.42
N CYS A 51 -5.54 13.09 -0.27
CA CYS A 51 -6.54 12.74 0.74
C CYS A 51 -7.29 13.98 1.26
N GLN A 52 -6.58 15.10 1.46
CA GLN A 52 -7.19 16.37 1.87
C GLN A 52 -8.11 16.94 0.79
N GLU A 53 -7.64 17.03 -0.45
CA GLU A 53 -8.40 17.59 -1.58
C GLU A 53 -9.70 16.82 -1.85
N PHE A 54 -9.65 15.49 -1.80
CA PHE A 54 -10.81 14.66 -2.08
C PHE A 54 -11.65 14.29 -0.84
N ALA A 55 -11.27 14.75 0.36
CA ALA A 55 -11.96 14.42 1.60
C ALA A 55 -13.47 14.70 1.55
N PRO A 56 -13.96 15.86 1.06
CA PRO A 56 -15.40 16.13 1.04
C PRO A 56 -16.17 15.17 0.14
N LEU A 57 -15.60 14.82 -1.01
CA LEU A 57 -16.21 13.94 -2.00
C LEU A 57 -16.26 12.49 -1.52
N ILE A 58 -15.17 12.00 -0.94
CA ILE A 58 -15.10 10.61 -0.47
C ILE A 58 -15.96 10.39 0.78
N ILE A 59 -16.04 11.38 1.67
CA ILE A 59 -16.91 11.37 2.85
C ILE A 59 -18.38 11.35 2.41
N LYS A 60 -18.79 12.24 1.49
CA LYS A 60 -20.16 12.26 0.96
C LYS A 60 -20.55 10.94 0.30
N ALA A 61 -19.62 10.34 -0.43
CA ALA A 61 -19.83 9.06 -1.10
C ALA A 61 -19.77 7.84 -0.15
N LYS A 62 -19.28 7.99 1.09
CA LYS A 62 -18.91 6.88 1.99
C LYS A 62 -18.03 5.86 1.25
N GLY A 63 -17.07 6.37 0.49
CA GLY A 63 -16.29 5.60 -0.47
C GLY A 63 -15.12 4.82 0.13
N THR A 64 -14.21 4.39 -0.72
CA THR A 64 -13.00 3.65 -0.34
C THR A 64 -11.75 4.30 -0.93
N ILE A 65 -10.80 4.65 -0.07
CA ILE A 65 -9.45 5.08 -0.47
C ILE A 65 -8.61 3.81 -0.63
N VAL A 66 -7.96 3.67 -1.78
CA VAL A 66 -7.08 2.54 -2.08
C VAL A 66 -5.68 3.05 -2.33
N GLN A 67 -4.74 2.64 -1.47
CA GLN A 67 -3.33 3.05 -1.54
C GLN A 67 -2.44 1.89 -1.98
N ILE A 68 -1.51 2.14 -2.90
CA ILE A 68 -0.51 1.15 -3.31
C ILE A 68 0.68 1.21 -2.36
N GLY A 69 0.66 0.30 -1.40
CA GLY A 69 1.80 -0.03 -0.58
C GLY A 69 2.76 -0.97 -1.31
N SER A 70 3.84 -1.32 -0.62
CA SER A 70 4.82 -2.29 -1.11
C SER A 70 5.20 -3.25 0.01
N VAL A 71 5.55 -4.48 -0.35
CA VAL A 71 6.25 -5.41 0.55
C VAL A 71 7.47 -4.73 1.22
N ALA A 72 8.13 -3.80 0.51
CA ALA A 72 9.28 -3.03 0.98
C ALA A 72 9.02 -2.21 2.26
N GLY A 73 7.76 -1.81 2.50
CA GLY A 73 7.37 -1.08 3.72
C GLY A 73 7.22 -1.97 4.96
N ILE A 74 7.20 -3.29 4.76
CA ILE A 74 7.06 -4.29 5.83
C ILE A 74 8.39 -5.02 6.05
N ILE A 75 9.00 -5.47 4.96
CA ILE A 75 10.27 -6.20 4.98
C ILE A 75 11.27 -5.36 4.19
N PRO A 76 12.00 -4.45 4.87
CA PRO A 76 12.95 -3.58 4.20
C PRO A 76 14.08 -4.42 3.61
N TYR A 77 14.53 -4.00 2.44
CA TYR A 77 15.57 -4.69 1.70
C TYR A 77 16.80 -3.79 1.46
N VAL A 78 17.95 -4.43 1.18
CA VAL A 78 19.22 -3.72 0.96
C VAL A 78 19.19 -2.80 -0.26
N PHE A 79 19.90 -1.67 -0.15
CA PHE A 79 20.02 -0.64 -1.19
C PHE A 79 18.72 0.08 -1.56
N GLY A 80 17.63 -0.08 -0.79
CA GLY A 80 16.36 0.61 -1.02
C GLY A 80 15.91 1.50 0.12
N GLY A 81 16.81 1.90 1.02
CA GLY A 81 16.44 2.44 2.34
C GLY A 81 15.42 3.59 2.29
N VAL A 82 15.63 4.58 1.43
CA VAL A 82 14.71 5.72 1.26
C VAL A 82 13.34 5.26 0.74
N TYR A 83 13.33 4.40 -0.28
CA TYR A 83 12.08 3.87 -0.84
C TYR A 83 11.32 3.02 0.20
N ASN A 84 12.02 2.12 0.90
CA ASN A 84 11.45 1.29 1.97
C ASN A 84 10.82 2.18 3.06
N ALA A 85 11.55 3.19 3.51
CA ALA A 85 11.06 4.15 4.51
C ALA A 85 9.83 4.91 4.02
N SER A 86 9.82 5.38 2.77
CA SER A 86 8.66 6.07 2.19
C SER A 86 7.41 5.17 2.14
N LYS A 87 7.58 3.88 1.84
CA LYS A 87 6.48 2.90 1.81
C LYS A 87 6.02 2.48 3.20
N ALA A 88 6.92 2.38 4.17
CA ALA A 88 6.57 2.17 5.57
C ALA A 88 5.79 3.36 6.14
N ALA A 89 6.20 4.60 5.82
CA ALA A 89 5.48 5.81 6.18
C ALA A 89 4.08 5.82 5.57
N LEU A 90 3.94 5.46 4.29
CA LEU A 90 2.64 5.33 3.62
C LEU A 90 1.73 4.29 4.29
N HIS A 91 2.28 3.15 4.73
CA HIS A 91 1.51 2.13 5.46
C HIS A 91 1.01 2.66 6.80
N SER A 92 1.87 3.34 7.55
CA SER A 92 1.48 3.96 8.82
C SER A 92 0.41 5.04 8.63
N LEU A 93 0.57 5.90 7.62
CA LEU A 93 -0.44 6.90 7.25
C LEU A 93 -1.78 6.25 6.90
N SER A 94 -1.77 5.19 6.10
CA SER A 94 -2.99 4.43 5.75
C SER A 94 -3.71 3.91 6.99
N ASP A 95 -2.96 3.47 8.00
CA ASP A 95 -3.52 2.94 9.24
C ASP A 95 -4.16 4.04 10.09
N SER A 96 -3.52 5.20 10.19
CA SER A 96 -4.10 6.39 10.84
C SER A 96 -5.37 6.85 10.14
N LEU A 97 -5.33 7.03 8.81
CA LEU A 97 -6.50 7.42 8.02
C LEU A 97 -7.66 6.44 8.19
N ARG A 98 -7.38 5.14 8.35
CA ARG A 98 -8.43 4.14 8.57
C ARG A 98 -9.17 4.35 9.89
N VAL A 99 -8.47 4.81 10.93
CA VAL A 99 -9.06 5.11 12.24
C VAL A 99 -9.81 6.44 12.19
N GLU A 100 -9.17 7.48 11.65
CA GLU A 100 -9.70 8.84 11.59
C GLU A 100 -10.94 8.95 10.69
N LEU A 101 -10.96 8.20 9.57
CA LEU A 101 -12.05 8.27 8.59
C LEU A 101 -13.20 7.28 8.85
N ALA A 102 -13.03 6.34 9.78
CA ALA A 102 -14.06 5.35 10.12
C ALA A 102 -15.40 5.97 10.58
N PRO A 103 -15.44 7.04 11.41
CA PRO A 103 -16.69 7.68 11.81
C PRO A 103 -17.49 8.25 10.62
N PHE A 104 -16.80 8.70 9.57
CA PHE A 104 -17.39 9.23 8.34
C PHE A 104 -17.86 8.14 7.37
N GLY A 105 -17.67 6.85 7.71
CA GLY A 105 -18.07 5.73 6.87
C GLY A 105 -17.17 5.50 5.64
N VAL A 106 -15.98 6.13 5.61
CA VAL A 106 -14.99 5.95 4.55
C VAL A 106 -14.08 4.76 4.90
N GLN A 107 -13.83 3.90 3.93
CA GLN A 107 -12.90 2.78 4.06
C GLN A 107 -11.52 3.16 3.52
N VAL A 108 -10.46 2.62 4.14
CA VAL A 108 -9.08 2.78 3.65
C VAL A 108 -8.44 1.41 3.53
N THR A 109 -7.99 1.07 2.32
CA THR A 109 -7.42 -0.23 1.96
C THR A 109 -6.03 -0.04 1.40
N THR A 110 -5.06 -0.75 1.98
CA THR A 110 -3.66 -0.71 1.54
C THR A 110 -3.34 -1.98 0.78
N ILE A 111 -2.87 -1.84 -0.45
CA ILE A 111 -2.42 -2.98 -1.25
C ILE A 111 -0.93 -3.20 -0.98
N ILE A 112 -0.57 -4.37 -0.49
CA ILE A 112 0.82 -4.78 -0.29
C ILE A 112 1.32 -5.44 -1.58
N THR A 113 2.03 -4.63 -2.36
CA THR A 113 2.48 -5.01 -3.70
C THR A 113 3.85 -5.68 -3.67
N GLY A 114 3.94 -6.87 -4.26
CA GLY A 114 5.18 -7.57 -4.58
C GLY A 114 5.75 -7.16 -5.95
N GLY A 115 6.57 -8.02 -6.57
CA GLY A 115 7.13 -7.74 -7.90
C GLY A 115 6.05 -7.68 -8.99
N VAL A 116 5.90 -6.53 -9.64
CA VAL A 116 4.98 -6.26 -10.75
C VAL A 116 5.77 -5.60 -11.88
N LYS A 117 5.52 -6.01 -13.13
CA LYS A 117 6.15 -5.41 -14.31
C LYS A 117 5.74 -3.95 -14.43
N SER A 118 6.67 -3.04 -14.19
CA SER A 118 6.45 -1.59 -14.22
C SER A 118 7.74 -0.81 -14.47
N ASN A 119 7.62 0.49 -14.70
CA ASN A 119 8.75 1.40 -14.92
C ASN A 119 9.46 1.84 -13.62
N ILE A 120 9.16 1.23 -12.47
CA ILE A 120 9.72 1.65 -11.16
C ILE A 120 11.25 1.48 -11.08
N ALA A 121 11.81 0.55 -11.86
CA ALA A 121 13.25 0.29 -11.93
C ALA A 121 13.92 0.94 -13.16
N ARG A 122 13.28 1.92 -13.81
CA ARG A 122 13.76 2.53 -15.06
C ARG A 122 15.08 3.31 -14.88
N THR A 123 15.28 3.92 -13.71
CA THR A 123 16.48 4.71 -13.44
C THR A 123 17.53 3.84 -12.77
N ALA A 124 18.55 3.46 -13.53
CA ALA A 124 19.74 2.82 -12.99
C ALA A 124 20.63 3.89 -12.33
N HIS A 125 20.83 3.78 -11.02
CA HIS A 125 21.84 4.55 -10.32
C HIS A 125 23.14 3.76 -10.31
N THR A 126 24.27 4.45 -10.45
CA THR A 126 25.59 3.86 -10.33
C THR A 126 26.19 4.22 -8.98
N LEU A 127 27.00 3.32 -8.41
CA LEU A 127 27.73 3.63 -7.18
C LEU A 127 28.84 4.64 -7.50
N PRO A 128 28.97 5.73 -6.71
CA PRO A 128 30.13 6.63 -6.78
C PRO A 128 31.43 5.87 -6.56
N GLU A 129 32.52 6.23 -7.23
CA GLU A 129 33.83 5.56 -7.06
C GLU A 129 34.32 5.58 -5.61
N THR A 130 33.95 6.60 -4.85
CA THR A 130 34.28 6.77 -3.42
C THR A 130 33.36 5.98 -2.48
N SER A 131 32.37 5.26 -2.99
CA SER A 131 31.39 4.53 -2.19
C SER A 131 32.05 3.38 -1.41
N LEU A 132 31.66 3.23 -0.15
CA LEU A 132 32.04 2.08 0.68
C LEU A 132 31.48 0.74 0.14
N TYR A 133 30.50 0.80 -0.77
CA TYR A 133 29.83 -0.36 -1.34
C TYR A 133 30.48 -0.86 -2.65
N GLN A 134 31.61 -0.27 -3.08
CA GLN A 134 32.36 -0.74 -4.26
C GLN A 134 32.69 -2.25 -4.24
N PRO A 135 33.08 -2.86 -3.10
CA PRO A 135 33.36 -4.31 -3.06
C PRO A 135 32.15 -5.19 -3.44
N VAL A 136 30.91 -4.69 -3.32
CA VAL A 136 29.67 -5.42 -3.63
C VAL A 136 28.93 -4.82 -4.83
N LYS A 137 29.67 -4.18 -5.75
CA LYS A 137 29.11 -3.52 -6.94
C LYS A 137 28.34 -4.49 -7.85
N ALA A 138 28.78 -5.74 -7.96
CA ALA A 138 28.10 -6.76 -8.78
C ALA A 138 26.73 -7.13 -8.19
N GLU A 139 26.66 -7.30 -6.87
CA GLU A 139 25.42 -7.57 -6.13
C GLU A 139 24.47 -6.39 -6.20
N TYR A 140 25.00 -5.16 -6.11
CA TYR A 140 24.24 -3.93 -6.30
C TYR A 140 23.63 -3.86 -7.70
N ALA A 141 24.42 -4.12 -8.75
CA ALA A 141 23.94 -4.12 -10.13
C ALA A 141 22.81 -5.15 -10.34
N ARG A 142 22.97 -6.37 -9.80
CA ARG A 142 21.92 -7.40 -9.82
C ARG A 142 20.66 -6.92 -9.11
N ARG A 143 20.80 -6.17 -8.01
CA ARG A 143 19.67 -5.68 -7.22
C ARG A 143 18.77 -4.72 -7.99
N ILE A 144 19.34 -3.86 -8.84
CA ILE A 144 18.58 -2.84 -9.59
C ILE A 144 17.46 -3.49 -10.42
N GLY A 145 17.73 -4.63 -11.07
CA GLY A 145 16.75 -5.35 -11.89
C GLY A 145 15.92 -6.41 -11.15
N HIS A 146 16.32 -6.79 -9.93
CA HIS A 146 15.76 -7.97 -9.25
C HIS A 146 14.24 -7.92 -9.04
N SER A 147 13.65 -6.74 -8.87
CA SER A 147 12.20 -6.61 -8.69
C SER A 147 11.40 -6.99 -9.94
N GLN A 148 12.03 -6.98 -11.12
CA GLN A 148 11.43 -7.31 -12.41
C GLN A 148 11.56 -8.81 -12.75
N GLU A 149 12.46 -9.53 -12.07
CA GLU A 149 12.65 -10.97 -12.24
C GLU A 149 11.41 -11.74 -11.75
N GLY A 150 10.75 -12.46 -12.66
CA GLY A 150 9.52 -13.20 -12.35
C GLY A 150 8.34 -12.31 -11.94
N ALA A 151 8.37 -11.00 -12.23
CA ALA A 151 7.33 -10.08 -11.87
C ALA A 151 5.99 -10.40 -12.59
N LEU A 152 4.89 -10.22 -11.85
CA LEU A 152 3.54 -10.43 -12.39
C LEU A 152 3.24 -9.38 -13.46
N SER A 153 2.50 -9.73 -14.52
CA SER A 153 2.07 -8.72 -15.49
C SER A 153 1.13 -7.69 -14.85
N ASN A 154 1.20 -6.46 -15.34
CA ASN A 154 0.34 -5.35 -14.92
C ASN A 154 -1.16 -5.68 -15.08
N GLU A 155 -1.57 -6.38 -16.14
CA GLU A 155 -2.98 -6.77 -16.32
C GLU A 155 -3.42 -7.82 -15.30
N ALA A 156 -2.59 -8.85 -15.06
CA ALA A 156 -2.90 -9.90 -14.09
C ALA A 156 -2.91 -9.33 -12.66
N TYR A 157 -1.99 -8.42 -12.36
CA TYR A 157 -1.96 -7.67 -11.11
C TYR A 157 -3.23 -6.85 -10.92
N ALA A 158 -3.60 -6.01 -11.91
CA ALA A 158 -4.80 -5.17 -11.84
C ALA A 158 -6.07 -6.01 -11.65
N ARG A 159 -6.22 -7.12 -12.39
CA ARG A 159 -7.35 -8.06 -12.21
C ARG A 159 -7.40 -8.59 -10.79
N THR A 160 -6.27 -9.08 -10.27
CA THR A 160 -6.18 -9.63 -8.91
C THR A 160 -6.58 -8.61 -7.85
N VAL A 161 -6.04 -7.40 -7.94
CA VAL A 161 -6.33 -6.32 -6.99
C VAL A 161 -7.80 -5.91 -7.05
N VAL A 162 -8.35 -5.68 -8.23
CA VAL A 162 -9.77 -5.32 -8.40
C VAL A 162 -10.67 -6.41 -7.86
N THR A 163 -10.38 -7.68 -8.15
CA THR A 163 -11.14 -8.82 -7.60
C THR A 163 -11.09 -8.84 -6.07
N GLN A 164 -9.92 -8.64 -5.46
CA GLN A 164 -9.79 -8.64 -3.99
C GLN A 164 -10.49 -7.45 -3.34
N ILE A 165 -10.48 -6.26 -3.95
CA ILE A 165 -11.18 -5.08 -3.42
C ILE A 165 -12.70 -5.27 -3.51
N LEU A 166 -13.20 -5.73 -4.66
CA LEU A 166 -14.64 -5.86 -4.90
C LEU A 166 -15.27 -7.03 -4.14
N TYR A 167 -14.55 -8.14 -4.00
CA TYR A 167 -15.09 -9.41 -3.51
C TYR A 167 -14.40 -9.97 -2.25
N GLY A 168 -13.31 -9.37 -1.77
CA GLY A 168 -12.50 -9.88 -0.67
C GLY A 168 -11.51 -10.98 -1.08
N SER A 169 -10.55 -11.29 -0.21
CA SER A 169 -9.51 -12.31 -0.45
C SER A 169 -10.07 -13.74 -0.42
N ALA A 170 -9.65 -14.58 -1.37
CA ALA A 170 -10.25 -15.89 -1.63
C ALA A 170 -10.30 -16.86 -0.43
N PRO A 171 -9.24 -17.06 0.40
CA PRO A 171 -9.28 -18.03 1.49
C PRO A 171 -10.30 -17.66 2.58
N LEU A 172 -10.47 -16.35 2.83
CA LEU A 172 -11.40 -15.85 3.83
C LEU A 172 -12.86 -15.88 3.37
N ARG A 173 -13.13 -15.95 2.05
CA ARG A 173 -14.51 -16.02 1.53
C ARG A 173 -15.21 -17.31 1.94
N TRP A 174 -14.52 -18.45 1.82
CA TRP A 174 -15.08 -19.76 2.14
C TRP A 174 -15.26 -19.94 3.65
N ILE A 175 -14.24 -19.61 4.44
CA ILE A 175 -14.27 -19.70 5.91
C ILE A 175 -15.33 -18.75 6.51
N ARG A 176 -15.42 -17.52 6.00
CA ARG A 176 -16.39 -16.52 6.46
C ARG A 176 -17.83 -16.86 6.06
N TRP A 177 -18.03 -17.46 4.88
CA TRP A 177 -19.32 -18.00 4.49
C TRP A 177 -19.70 -19.18 5.40
N LEU A 178 -18.80 -20.15 5.62
CA LEU A 178 -19.06 -21.31 6.47
C LEU A 178 -19.36 -20.95 7.94
N LEU A 179 -18.61 -20.01 8.53
CA LEU A 179 -18.72 -19.69 9.96
C LEU A 179 -19.74 -18.59 10.30
N LEU A 180 -20.00 -17.64 9.40
CA LEU A 180 -20.87 -16.47 9.69
C LEU A 180 -22.22 -16.50 8.96
N TRP A 181 -22.46 -17.46 8.06
CA TRP A 181 -23.76 -17.64 7.41
C TRP A 181 -24.94 -17.85 8.37
N PRO A 182 -24.84 -18.62 9.48
CA PRO A 182 -25.97 -18.79 10.39
C PRO A 182 -26.30 -17.54 11.21
N PHE A 183 -25.40 -16.56 11.30
CA PHE A 183 -25.58 -15.33 12.10
C PHE A 183 -26.01 -14.10 11.29
N GLY A 184 -26.66 -14.29 10.14
CA GLY A 184 -27.25 -13.19 9.38
C GLY A 184 -26.24 -12.26 8.69
N GLY A 185 -25.01 -12.71 8.43
CA GLY A 185 -23.91 -11.91 7.85
C GLY A 185 -24.06 -11.49 6.38
N ARG A 186 -25.28 -11.33 5.85
CA ARG A 186 -25.51 -10.74 4.51
C ARG A 186 -25.48 -9.23 4.62
N GLY A 187 -24.33 -8.61 4.34
CA GLY A 187 -24.30 -7.15 4.14
C GLY A 187 -23.00 -6.42 4.51
N ILE A 188 -22.04 -7.06 5.17
CA ILE A 188 -20.79 -6.38 5.53
C ILE A 188 -19.81 -6.46 4.36
N ARG A 189 -19.94 -5.50 3.44
CA ARG A 189 -19.00 -5.22 2.34
C ARG A 189 -17.76 -4.50 2.90
N ARG A 190 -16.98 -5.20 3.73
CA ARG A 190 -15.68 -4.72 4.20
C ARG A 190 -14.61 -5.21 3.23
N SER A 191 -14.08 -4.30 2.42
CA SER A 191 -12.81 -4.56 1.74
C SER A 191 -11.75 -4.79 2.81
N GLY A 192 -10.89 -5.80 2.65
CA GLY A 192 -9.89 -6.14 3.66
C GLY A 192 -8.96 -4.95 3.91
N LYS A 193 -8.55 -4.72 5.17
CA LYS A 193 -7.63 -3.61 5.52
C LYS A 193 -6.36 -3.63 4.67
N TYR A 194 -5.86 -4.83 4.39
CA TYR A 194 -4.72 -5.10 3.53
C TYR A 194 -5.10 -6.08 2.43
N VAL A 195 -4.63 -5.80 1.21
CA VAL A 195 -4.79 -6.65 0.01
C VAL A 195 -3.39 -7.04 -0.44
N TRP A 196 -3.06 -8.33 -0.50
CA TRP A 196 -1.72 -8.78 -0.88
C TRP A 196 -1.74 -9.26 -2.33
N ALA A 197 -0.88 -8.69 -3.18
CA ALA A 197 -0.83 -9.01 -4.60
C ALA A 197 0.58 -8.80 -5.19
N GLY A 198 0.93 -9.57 -6.21
CA GLY A 198 2.24 -9.50 -6.88
C GLY A 198 3.21 -10.61 -6.48
N ASN A 199 4.37 -10.67 -7.15
CA ASN A 199 5.31 -11.77 -6.93
C ASN A 199 5.87 -11.76 -5.49
N ARG A 200 5.91 -12.94 -4.86
CA ARG A 200 6.35 -13.20 -3.46
C ARG A 200 5.54 -12.53 -2.34
N SER A 201 4.49 -11.76 -2.61
CA SER A 201 3.71 -11.08 -1.55
C SER A 201 3.03 -12.09 -0.60
N THR A 202 2.48 -13.19 -1.12
CA THR A 202 1.78 -14.20 -0.32
C THR A 202 2.71 -14.98 0.59
N LEU A 203 3.90 -15.34 0.12
CA LEU A 203 4.90 -16.03 0.94
C LEU A 203 5.32 -15.16 2.13
N LEU A 204 5.53 -13.87 1.89
CA LEU A 204 5.93 -12.92 2.94
C LEU A 204 4.81 -12.64 3.93
N TRP A 205 3.54 -12.72 3.51
CA TRP A 205 2.40 -12.69 4.42
C TRP A 205 2.44 -13.86 5.42
N PHE A 206 2.76 -15.07 4.98
CA PHE A 206 2.90 -16.24 5.85
C PHE A 206 4.06 -16.09 6.83
N LEU A 207 5.22 -15.61 6.35
CA LEU A 207 6.41 -15.45 7.20
C LEU A 207 6.27 -14.32 8.23
N ASN A 208 5.39 -13.35 8.00
CA ASN A 208 5.17 -12.22 8.91
C ASN A 208 3.88 -12.33 9.74
N CYS A 209 3.38 -13.55 9.97
CA CYS A 209 2.21 -13.86 10.82
C CYS A 209 0.98 -12.96 10.54
N GLY A 210 0.75 -12.60 9.28
CA GLY A 210 -0.44 -11.88 8.84
C GLY A 210 -0.66 -10.48 9.41
N TRP A 211 0.36 -9.82 9.98
CA TRP A 211 0.27 -8.45 10.54
C TRP A 211 -0.90 -8.28 11.53
N THR A 212 -0.96 -9.16 12.52
CA THR A 212 -2.14 -9.37 13.38
C THR A 212 -2.01 -8.78 14.78
N TRP A 213 -1.87 -7.46 14.96
CA TRP A 213 -2.09 -6.82 16.30
C TRP A 213 -2.72 -5.41 16.27
N PHE A 214 -2.90 -4.79 15.10
CA PHE A 214 -3.34 -3.38 15.02
C PHE A 214 -4.84 -3.16 15.31
N GLY A 215 -5.68 -4.20 15.23
CA GLY A 215 -7.13 -4.06 15.42
C GLY A 215 -7.52 -3.54 16.81
N LEU A 216 -6.88 -4.07 17.85
CA LEU A 216 -7.16 -3.72 19.25
C LEU A 216 -6.69 -2.29 19.57
N ILE A 217 -5.48 -1.93 19.15
CA ILE A 217 -4.93 -0.58 19.36
C ILE A 217 -5.75 0.46 18.60
N GLN A 218 -6.12 0.19 17.35
CA GLN A 218 -6.98 1.08 16.56
C GLN A 218 -8.35 1.29 17.21
N TRP A 219 -8.96 0.21 17.74
CA TRP A 219 -10.22 0.31 18.49
C TRP A 219 -10.05 1.12 19.79
N TRP A 220 -8.97 0.87 20.54
CA TRP A 220 -8.65 1.60 21.77
C TRP A 220 -8.44 3.09 21.48
N MET A 221 -7.62 3.45 20.49
CA MET A 221 -7.42 4.83 20.06
C MET A 221 -8.74 5.52 19.68
N ALA A 222 -9.55 4.87 18.84
CA ALA A 222 -10.85 5.42 18.46
C ALA A 222 -11.76 5.64 19.67
N ARG A 223 -11.64 4.79 20.69
CA ARG A 223 -12.47 4.85 21.88
C ARG A 223 -11.98 5.92 22.87
N THR A 224 -10.68 5.96 23.14
CA THR A 224 -10.04 6.93 24.04
C THR A 224 -10.25 8.36 23.57
N PHE A 225 -10.12 8.61 22.25
CA PHE A 225 -10.30 9.95 21.68
C PHE A 225 -11.74 10.27 21.25
N ASN A 226 -12.73 9.46 21.67
CA ASN A 226 -14.15 9.66 21.39
C ASN A 226 -14.48 9.91 19.91
N LEU A 227 -13.79 9.25 18.97
CA LEU A 227 -13.95 9.52 17.53
C LEU A 227 -15.38 9.28 17.02
N TRP A 228 -16.20 8.53 17.76
CA TRP A 228 -17.62 8.36 17.45
C TRP A 228 -18.43 9.67 17.50
N LYS A 229 -17.95 10.71 18.21
CA LYS A 229 -18.58 12.04 18.25
C LYS A 229 -18.49 12.79 16.91
N LEU A 230 -17.62 12.36 16.00
CA LEU A 230 -17.49 12.93 14.65
C LEU A 230 -18.61 12.49 13.70
N LYS A 231 -19.42 11.49 14.09
CA LYS A 231 -20.64 11.14 13.35
C LYS A 231 -21.63 12.31 13.45
N LYS A 232 -21.89 12.96 12.32
CA LYS A 232 -23.09 13.79 12.14
C LYS A 232 -24.31 12.89 11.90
#